data_AF-A0A1I4ELK9-F1
#
_entry.id   AF-A0A1I4ELK9-F1
#
_cell.length_a   1.000
_cell.length_b   1.000
_cell.length_c   1.000
_cell.angle_alpha   90.00
_cell.angle_beta   90.00
_cell.angle_gamma   90.00
#
_symmetry.space_group_name_H-M   'P 1'
#
loop_
_entity.id
_entity.type
_entity.pdbx_description
1 polymer ?
#
loop_
_entity_poly.entity_id
_entity_poly.type
_entity_poly.pdbx_seq_one_letter_code
_entity_poly.pdbx_strand_id
1 'polypeptide(L)'
;MPVLIIAITVLAGILFWILRVHGTVKQIQEVDRDTKGLQRRAKSAIHGLIGTPLERVNDVRLAAVILMIQIVRTGSPVTASEKTRILELMENPLRIDTISATFERAWRYTEARRPFSLVADPLVPLLRERLTEDERRHFIEMLTQVASAHSAPSELQREALVRLKRRLTGAAPALAAHRAGNFG
;
A
#
# COMPACT_ATOMS: atom_id res chain seq x y z
N MET A 1 9.06 -21.94 -36.59
CA MET A 1 9.33 -20.70 -35.84
C MET A 1 8.08 -19.79 -35.81
N PRO A 2 7.01 -20.11 -35.06
CA PRO A 2 5.80 -19.29 -34.98
C PRO A 2 5.74 -18.36 -33.75
N VAL A 3 6.63 -18.53 -32.77
CA VAL A 3 6.60 -17.80 -31.48
C VAL A 3 6.96 -16.31 -31.64
N LEU A 4 7.85 -15.98 -32.58
CA LEU A 4 8.24 -14.58 -32.84
C LEU A 4 7.10 -13.77 -33.45
N ILE A 5 6.24 -14.37 -34.26
CA ILE A 5 5.10 -13.69 -34.89
C ILE A 5 4.03 -13.38 -33.84
N ILE A 6 3.77 -14.32 -32.92
CA ILE A 6 2.80 -14.12 -31.82
C ILE A 6 3.26 -12.98 -30.90
N ALA A 7 4.55 -12.93 -30.55
CA ALA A 7 5.10 -11.89 -29.69
C ALA A 7 4.99 -10.48 -30.30
N ILE A 8 5.26 -10.34 -31.60
CA ILE A 8 5.16 -9.05 -32.30
C ILE A 8 3.70 -8.59 -32.40
N THR A 9 2.77 -9.52 -32.60
CA THR A 9 1.33 -9.20 -32.72
C THR A 9 0.75 -8.74 -31.37
N VAL A 10 1.17 -9.35 -30.27
CA VAL A 10 0.77 -8.94 -28.91
C VAL A 10 1.35 -7.56 -28.56
N LEU A 11 2.62 -7.31 -28.90
CA LEU A 11 3.24 -6.00 -28.65
C LEU A 11 2.54 -4.88 -29.43
N ALA A 12 2.23 -5.12 -30.71
CA ALA A 12 1.52 -4.16 -31.56
C ALA A 12 0.09 -3.90 -31.04
N GLY A 13 -0.61 -4.92 -30.55
CA GLY A 13 -1.94 -4.79 -29.97
C GLY A 13 -1.96 -3.95 -28.69
N ILE A 14 -0.98 -4.14 -27.81
CA ILE A 14 -0.85 -3.36 -26.55
C ILE A 14 -0.52 -1.90 -26.87
N LEU A 15 0.40 -1.65 -27.80
CA LEU A 15 0.79 -0.29 -28.20
C LEU A 15 -0.36 0.45 -28.90
N PHE A 16 -1.13 -0.26 -29.74
CA PHE A 16 -2.34 0.28 -30.37
C PHE A 16 -3.41 0.65 -29.34
N TRP A 17 -3.61 -0.18 -28.30
CA TRP A 17 -4.56 0.13 -27.23
C TRP A 17 -4.18 1.39 -26.44
N ILE A 18 -2.89 1.56 -26.13
CA ILE A 18 -2.40 2.74 -25.41
C ILE A 18 -2.59 4.01 -26.25
N LEU A 19 -2.30 3.96 -27.55
CA LEU A 19 -2.49 5.12 -28.44
C LEU A 19 -3.98 5.42 -28.69
N ARG A 20 -4.83 4.39 -28.79
CA ARG A 20 -6.29 4.54 -28.99
C ARG A 20 -6.98 5.21 -27.80
N VAL A 21 -6.56 4.89 -26.58
CA VAL A 21 -7.14 5.46 -25.35
C VAL A 21 -6.75 6.94 -25.17
N HIS A 22 -5.56 7.35 -25.61
CA HIS A 22 -5.14 8.76 -25.55
C HIS A 22 -5.87 9.67 -26.54
N GLY A 23 -6.46 9.13 -27.61
CA GLY A 23 -7.20 9.91 -28.62
C GLY A 23 -8.62 10.34 -28.23
N THR A 24 -9.21 9.75 -27.18
CA THR A 24 -10.65 9.94 -26.86
C THR A 24 -10.90 10.95 -25.73
N VAL A 25 -9.85 11.55 -25.16
CA VAL A 25 -9.97 12.42 -23.97
C VAL A 25 -10.18 13.91 -24.31
N LYS A 26 -10.31 14.28 -25.60
CA LYS A 26 -10.48 15.68 -26.02
C LYS A 26 -11.94 16.14 -26.21
N GLN A 27 -12.95 15.35 -25.83
CA GLN A 27 -14.35 15.71 -26.09
C GLN A 27 -15.27 15.59 -24.86
N ILE A 28 -14.80 15.99 -23.68
CA ILE A 28 -15.65 16.21 -22.49
C ILE A 28 -15.24 17.51 -21.80
N GLN A 29 -15.11 18.60 -22.57
CA GLN A 29 -14.71 19.91 -22.04
C GLN A 29 -15.87 20.92 -21.93
N GLU A 30 -17.11 20.50 -22.19
CA GLU A 30 -18.29 21.37 -22.11
C GLU A 30 -19.45 20.71 -21.37
N VAL A 31 -19.21 20.14 -20.18
CA VAL A 31 -20.30 19.93 -19.22
C VAL A 31 -19.83 20.33 -17.83
N ASP A 32 -20.13 21.59 -17.58
CA ASP A 32 -20.74 22.08 -16.35
C ASP A 32 -19.84 22.35 -15.15
N ARG A 33 -19.67 23.66 -14.94
CA ARG A 33 -18.83 24.31 -13.94
C ARG A 33 -19.48 24.26 -12.54
N ASP A 34 -20.65 23.62 -12.39
CA ASP A 34 -21.51 23.72 -11.21
C ASP A 34 -21.60 22.43 -10.34
N THR A 35 -20.91 21.35 -10.69
CA THR A 35 -21.01 20.06 -9.93
C THR A 35 -19.75 19.66 -9.15
N LYS A 36 -18.73 20.52 -9.08
CA LYS A 36 -17.47 20.21 -8.35
C LYS A 36 -17.68 19.97 -6.84
N GLY A 37 -18.68 20.59 -6.22
CA GLY A 37 -19.02 20.38 -4.81
C GLY A 37 -19.68 19.03 -4.53
N LEU A 38 -20.59 18.60 -5.42
CA LEU A 38 -21.34 17.35 -5.29
C LEU A 38 -20.49 16.13 -5.65
N GLN A 39 -19.63 16.21 -6.66
CA GLN A 39 -18.71 15.13 -6.99
C GLN A 39 -17.68 14.87 -5.88
N ARG A 40 -17.22 15.92 -5.20
CA ARG A 40 -16.28 15.79 -4.06
C ARG A 40 -16.98 15.16 -2.85
N ARG A 41 -18.24 15.50 -2.60
CA ARG A 41 -19.06 14.86 -1.55
C ARG A 41 -19.44 13.42 -1.90
N ALA A 42 -19.75 13.12 -3.16
CA ALA A 42 -20.04 11.76 -3.61
C ALA A 42 -18.80 10.85 -3.54
N LYS A 43 -17.63 11.30 -4.00
CA LYS A 43 -16.37 10.55 -3.82
C LYS A 43 -16.03 10.31 -2.36
N SER A 44 -16.24 11.31 -1.49
CA SER A 44 -15.97 11.18 -0.05
C SER A 44 -16.98 10.28 0.66
N ALA A 45 -18.26 10.30 0.27
CA ALA A 45 -19.30 9.46 0.84
C ALA A 45 -19.17 7.99 0.40
N ILE A 46 -18.78 7.74 -0.85
CA ILE A 46 -18.48 6.38 -1.34
C ILE A 46 -17.23 5.82 -0.62
N HIS A 47 -16.23 6.66 -0.33
CA HIS A 47 -15.08 6.29 0.50
C HIS A 47 -15.42 6.00 1.98
N GLY A 48 -16.56 6.48 2.48
CA GLY A 48 -17.00 6.31 3.87
C GLY A 48 -18.00 5.17 4.10
N LEU A 49 -18.68 4.70 3.05
CA LEU A 49 -19.71 3.65 3.14
C LEU A 49 -19.22 2.26 2.67
N ILE A 50 -18.13 2.22 1.91
CA ILE A 50 -17.44 1.00 1.51
C ILE A 50 -16.08 1.08 2.19
N GLY A 51 -15.83 0.23 3.19
CA GLY A 51 -14.56 0.21 3.93
C GLY A 51 -13.36 0.39 3.01
N THR A 52 -12.37 1.17 3.44
CA THR A 52 -11.26 1.56 2.56
C THR A 52 -10.66 0.31 1.89
N PRO A 53 -10.20 0.34 0.63
CA PRO A 53 -9.64 -0.85 -0.02
C PRO A 53 -8.59 -1.60 0.82
N LEU A 54 -7.91 -0.88 1.73
CA LEU A 54 -6.97 -1.39 2.72
C LEU A 54 -7.62 -2.16 3.87
N GLU A 55 -8.82 -1.78 4.34
CA GLU A 55 -9.58 -2.52 5.36
C GLU A 55 -10.04 -3.90 4.86
N ARG A 56 -10.16 -4.08 3.53
CA ARG A 56 -10.50 -5.37 2.92
C ARG A 56 -9.29 -6.30 2.75
N VAL A 57 -8.08 -5.85 3.07
CA VAL A 57 -6.88 -6.69 3.04
C VAL A 57 -6.93 -7.62 4.25
N ASN A 58 -7.07 -8.92 4.01
CA ASN A 58 -7.09 -9.96 5.04
C ASN A 58 -5.80 -10.80 5.08
N ASP A 59 -4.87 -10.54 4.16
CA ASP A 59 -3.61 -11.28 4.03
C ASP A 59 -2.46 -10.45 4.62
N VAL A 60 -1.82 -11.01 5.63
CA VAL A 60 -0.67 -10.44 6.35
C VAL A 60 0.53 -10.24 5.42
N ARG A 61 0.77 -11.15 4.49
CA ARG A 61 1.89 -11.08 3.55
C ARG A 61 1.68 -9.94 2.56
N LEU A 62 0.46 -9.81 2.03
CA LEU A 62 0.09 -8.67 1.19
C LEU A 62 0.21 -7.35 1.96
N ALA A 63 -0.30 -7.29 3.20
CA ALA A 63 -0.18 -6.10 4.05
C ALA A 63 1.28 -5.71 4.30
N ALA A 64 2.16 -6.69 4.55
CA ALA A 64 3.59 -6.46 4.72
C ALA A 64 4.21 -5.82 3.47
N VAL A 65 3.92 -6.37 2.28
CA VAL A 65 4.44 -5.83 1.00
C VAL A 65 3.91 -4.43 0.72
N ILE A 66 2.64 -4.16 1.00
CA ILE A 66 2.05 -2.81 0.87
C ILE A 66 2.84 -1.80 1.71
N LEU A 67 3.15 -2.14 2.96
CA LEU A 67 3.90 -1.25 3.85
C LEU A 67 5.36 -1.10 3.44
N MET A 68 6.02 -2.16 2.96
CA MET A 68 7.37 -2.09 2.40
C MET A 68 7.44 -1.15 1.20
N ILE A 69 6.47 -1.19 0.29
CA ILE A 69 6.42 -0.28 -0.86
C ILE A 69 6.11 1.15 -0.38
N GLN A 70 5.15 1.33 0.53
CA GLN A 70 4.74 2.67 0.97
C GLN A 70 5.85 3.40 1.73
N ILE A 71 6.63 2.71 2.57
CA ILE A 71 7.69 3.37 3.35
C ILE A 71 8.76 3.97 2.42
N VAL A 72 9.11 3.28 1.35
CA VAL A 72 10.04 3.78 0.35
C VAL A 72 9.44 4.98 -0.40
N ARG A 73 8.19 4.85 -0.84
CA ARG A 73 7.45 5.90 -1.57
C ARG A 73 7.15 7.17 -0.76
N THR A 74 7.37 7.14 0.55
CA THR A 74 7.16 8.27 1.46
C THR A 74 8.30 9.29 1.37
N GLY A 75 9.55 8.83 1.22
CA GLY A 75 10.73 9.70 1.18
C GLY A 75 11.06 10.20 -0.22
N SER A 76 11.10 9.28 -1.19
CA SER A 76 11.62 9.51 -2.54
C SER A 76 10.96 8.55 -3.55
N PRO A 77 11.17 8.75 -4.87
CA PRO A 77 10.90 7.71 -5.85
C PRO A 77 11.62 6.41 -5.48
N VAL A 78 10.96 5.27 -5.67
CA VAL A 78 11.51 3.94 -5.36
C VAL A 78 12.74 3.68 -6.21
N THR A 79 13.88 3.43 -5.55
CA THR A 79 15.14 3.09 -6.20
C THR A 79 15.21 1.60 -6.56
N ALA A 80 16.14 1.26 -7.46
CA ALA A 80 16.35 -0.13 -7.85
C ALA A 80 16.79 -1.01 -6.67
N SER A 81 17.67 -0.51 -5.78
CA SER A 81 18.14 -1.26 -4.61
C SER A 81 17.02 -1.52 -3.60
N GLU A 82 16.15 -0.54 -3.36
CA GLU A 82 14.97 -0.72 -2.50
C GLU A 82 13.99 -1.73 -3.11
N LYS A 83 13.74 -1.66 -4.42
CA LYS A 83 12.89 -2.65 -5.11
C LYS A 83 13.47 -4.06 -4.99
N THR A 84 14.77 -4.23 -5.26
CA THR A 84 15.44 -5.52 -5.12
C THR A 84 15.31 -6.04 -3.69
N ARG A 85 15.52 -5.17 -2.68
CA ARG A 85 15.39 -5.57 -1.28
C ARG A 85 13.98 -6.02 -0.91
N ILE A 86 12.95 -5.36 -1.45
CA ILE A 86 11.56 -5.77 -1.26
C ILE A 86 11.33 -7.16 -1.88
N LEU A 87 11.83 -7.40 -3.10
CA LEU A 87 11.68 -8.70 -3.78
C LEU A 87 12.40 -9.83 -3.02
N GLU A 88 13.61 -9.57 -2.52
CA GLU A 88 14.34 -10.51 -1.67
C GLU A 88 13.53 -10.87 -0.41
N LEU A 89 12.95 -9.87 0.28
CA LEU A 89 12.13 -10.10 1.47
C LEU A 89 10.81 -10.83 1.16
N MET A 90 10.25 -10.62 -0.03
CA MET A 90 9.09 -11.35 -0.53
C MET A 90 9.40 -12.83 -0.75
N GLU A 91 10.59 -13.13 -1.29
CA GLU A 91 11.08 -14.50 -1.45
C GLU A 91 11.41 -15.12 -0.09
N ASN A 92 12.22 -14.44 0.72
CA ASN A 92 12.65 -14.85 2.06
C ASN A 92 12.80 -13.63 2.98
N PRO A 93 12.08 -13.54 4.11
CA PRO A 93 11.41 -14.63 4.82
C PRO A 93 9.92 -14.81 4.48
N LEU A 94 9.31 -13.93 3.66
CA LEU A 94 7.85 -13.97 3.44
C LEU A 94 7.38 -15.15 2.59
N ARG A 95 8.27 -15.90 1.91
CA ARG A 95 7.95 -17.12 1.13
C ARG A 95 6.70 -16.96 0.27
N ILE A 96 6.65 -15.89 -0.52
CA ILE A 96 5.55 -15.59 -1.42
C ILE A 96 5.82 -16.28 -2.76
N ASP A 97 4.98 -17.23 -3.15
CA ASP A 97 5.16 -17.98 -4.41
C ASP A 97 4.91 -17.10 -5.65
N THR A 98 3.91 -16.21 -5.56
CA THR A 98 3.50 -15.32 -6.67
C THR A 98 4.04 -13.91 -6.46
N ILE A 99 5.37 -13.77 -6.44
CA ILE A 99 6.07 -12.50 -6.14
C ILE A 99 5.56 -11.36 -7.02
N SER A 100 5.61 -11.50 -8.35
CA SER A 100 5.22 -10.44 -9.28
C SER A 100 3.75 -10.01 -9.11
N ALA A 101 2.83 -10.97 -9.04
CA ALA A 101 1.41 -10.68 -8.90
C ALA A 101 1.09 -10.00 -7.56
N THR A 102 1.74 -10.45 -6.48
CA THR A 102 1.58 -9.85 -5.15
C THR A 102 2.17 -8.45 -5.09
N PHE A 103 3.33 -8.23 -5.71
CA PHE A 103 3.97 -6.92 -5.80
C PHE A 103 3.10 -5.93 -6.59
N GLU A 104 2.61 -6.31 -7.77
CA GLU A 104 1.71 -5.46 -8.58
C GLU A 104 0.41 -5.15 -7.85
N ARG A 105 -0.15 -6.15 -7.16
CA ARG A 105 -1.34 -5.95 -6.32
C ARG A 105 -1.05 -4.96 -5.19
N ALA A 106 0.05 -5.14 -4.46
CA ALA A 106 0.45 -4.24 -3.38
C ALA A 106 0.73 -2.82 -3.90
N TRP A 107 1.36 -2.70 -5.07
CA TRP A 107 1.66 -1.42 -5.69
C TRP A 107 0.40 -0.57 -5.90
N ARG A 108 -0.73 -1.18 -6.29
CA ARG A 108 -2.03 -0.51 -6.46
C ARG A 108 -2.62 0.08 -5.18
N TYR A 109 -2.22 -0.42 -4.01
CA TYR A 109 -2.63 0.12 -2.71
C TYR A 109 -1.75 1.27 -2.21
N THR A 110 -0.63 1.54 -2.91
CA THR A 110 0.36 2.53 -2.49
C THR A 110 0.35 3.73 -3.41
N GLU A 111 0.71 4.87 -2.84
CA GLU A 111 0.70 6.15 -3.56
C GLU A 111 1.96 6.95 -3.22
N ALA A 112 2.57 7.57 -4.24
CA ALA A 112 3.80 8.31 -4.09
C ALA A 112 3.55 9.57 -3.25
N ARG A 113 4.47 9.89 -2.33
CA ARG A 113 4.37 11.06 -1.43
C ARG A 113 3.15 11.06 -0.51
N ARG A 114 2.38 9.96 -0.46
CA ARG A 114 1.30 9.81 0.51
C ARG A 114 1.90 9.51 1.89
N PRO A 115 1.42 10.15 2.97
CA PRO A 115 1.88 9.83 4.32
C PRO A 115 1.72 8.35 4.64
N PHE A 116 2.79 7.74 5.15
CA PHE A 116 2.83 6.31 5.50
C PHE A 116 1.69 5.88 6.43
N SER A 117 1.35 6.71 7.43
CA SER A 117 0.30 6.43 8.40
C SER A 117 -1.07 6.20 7.75
N LEU A 118 -1.40 6.88 6.66
CA LEU A 118 -2.69 6.69 5.98
C LEU A 118 -2.85 5.30 5.36
N VAL A 119 -1.74 4.60 5.10
CA VAL A 119 -1.73 3.23 4.58
C VAL A 119 -1.52 2.23 5.71
N ALA A 120 -0.73 2.59 6.72
CA ALA A 120 -0.44 1.74 7.86
C ALA A 120 -1.62 1.58 8.81
N ASP A 121 -2.33 2.67 9.12
CA ASP A 121 -3.36 2.70 10.15
C ASP A 121 -4.47 1.66 9.92
N PRO A 122 -5.01 1.47 8.69
CA PRO A 122 -6.00 0.42 8.42
C PRO A 122 -5.45 -1.02 8.53
N LEU A 123 -4.14 -1.21 8.36
CA LEU A 123 -3.49 -2.54 8.38
C LEU A 123 -3.03 -2.95 9.78
N VAL A 124 -2.90 -2.00 10.72
CA VAL A 124 -2.46 -2.26 12.10
C VAL A 124 -3.32 -3.32 12.82
N PRO A 125 -4.67 -3.28 12.77
CA PRO A 125 -5.49 -4.30 13.44
C PRO A 125 -5.18 -5.72 12.95
N LEU A 126 -5.10 -5.92 11.64
CA LEU A 126 -4.74 -7.20 11.03
C LEU A 126 -3.37 -7.70 11.51
N LEU A 127 -2.36 -6.82 11.48
CA LEU A 127 -1.00 -7.17 11.90
C LEU A 127 -0.94 -7.50 13.39
N ARG A 128 -1.72 -6.82 14.23
CA ARG A 128 -1.80 -7.12 15.67
C ARG A 128 -2.53 -8.44 15.93
N GLU A 129 -3.56 -8.75 15.17
CA GLU A 129 -4.31 -9.98 15.34
C GLU A 129 -3.51 -11.20 14.89
N ARG A 130 -2.76 -11.08 13.79
CA ARG A 130 -2.12 -12.22 13.13
C ARG A 130 -0.64 -12.42 13.44
N LEU A 131 0.05 -11.39 13.94
CA LEU A 131 1.47 -11.48 14.29
C LEU A 131 1.65 -11.49 15.81
N THR A 132 2.54 -12.34 16.28
CA THR A 132 3.11 -12.32 17.63
C THR A 132 3.93 -11.04 17.87
N GLU A 133 4.24 -10.73 19.13
CA GLU A 133 5.07 -9.56 19.46
C GLU A 133 6.45 -9.62 18.81
N ASP A 134 7.07 -10.80 18.77
CA ASP A 134 8.39 -11.02 18.15
C ASP A 134 8.33 -10.80 16.64
N GLU A 135 7.30 -11.33 15.98
CA GLU A 135 7.08 -11.12 14.55
C GLU A 135 6.80 -9.65 14.23
N ARG A 136 6.12 -8.91 15.11
CA ARG A 136 5.92 -7.46 14.94
C ARG A 136 7.24 -6.71 15.04
N ARG A 137 8.13 -7.07 15.97
CA ARG A 137 9.46 -6.48 16.09
C ARG A 137 10.30 -6.77 14.84
N HIS A 138 10.33 -8.03 14.42
CA HIS A 138 11.02 -8.44 13.19
C HIS A 138 10.44 -7.74 11.95
N PHE A 139 9.12 -7.53 11.88
CA PHE A 139 8.49 -6.78 10.78
C PHE A 139 8.96 -5.33 10.72
N ILE A 140 9.10 -4.66 11.86
CA ILE A 140 9.68 -3.30 11.92
C ILE A 140 11.14 -3.29 11.45
N GLU A 141 11.92 -4.30 11.80
CA GLU A 141 13.29 -4.45 11.32
C GLU A 141 13.35 -4.62 9.80
N MET A 142 12.47 -5.45 9.22
CA MET A 142 12.36 -5.60 7.76
C MET A 142 12.02 -4.27 7.08
N LEU A 143 11.05 -3.51 7.60
CA LEU A 143 10.71 -2.19 7.05
C LEU A 143 11.89 -1.20 7.15
N THR A 144 12.66 -1.28 8.22
CA THR A 144 13.87 -0.47 8.41
C THR A 144 14.92 -0.82 7.37
N GLN A 145 15.17 -2.12 7.14
CA GLN A 145 16.11 -2.61 6.13
C GLN A 145 15.73 -2.15 4.72
N VAL A 146 14.44 -2.18 4.38
CA VAL A 146 13.93 -1.67 3.10
C VAL A 146 14.18 -0.18 2.97
N ALA A 147 13.82 0.61 3.99
CA ALA A 147 14.01 2.06 3.98
C ALA A 147 15.49 2.48 3.95
N SER A 148 16.39 1.61 4.42
CA SER A 148 17.84 1.85 4.42
C SER A 148 18.58 1.23 3.23
N ALA A 149 17.89 0.60 2.28
CA ALA A 149 18.51 -0.20 1.23
C ALA A 149 19.30 0.63 0.20
N HIS A 150 18.95 1.90 0.01
CA HIS A 150 19.66 2.82 -0.87
C HIS A 150 20.55 3.80 -0.11
N SER A 151 20.00 4.39 0.95
CA SER A 151 20.65 5.39 1.79
C SER A 151 20.07 5.31 3.20
N ALA A 152 20.66 6.01 4.16
CA ALA A 152 20.05 6.11 5.49
C ALA A 152 18.58 6.58 5.38
N PRO A 153 17.65 6.03 6.17
CA PRO A 153 16.24 6.42 6.11
C PRO A 153 16.09 7.93 6.34
N SER A 154 15.19 8.57 5.58
CA SER A 154 14.82 9.97 5.80
C SER A 154 14.12 10.17 7.15
N GLU A 155 14.10 11.40 7.65
CA GLU A 155 13.42 11.73 8.93
C GLU A 155 11.93 11.34 8.90
N LEU A 156 11.25 11.55 7.77
CA LEU A 156 9.85 11.15 7.59
C LEU A 156 9.67 9.63 7.70
N GLN A 157 10.59 8.85 7.12
CA GLN A 157 10.57 7.39 7.23
C GLN A 157 10.87 6.94 8.65
N ARG A 158 11.86 7.54 9.33
CA ARG A 158 12.19 7.22 10.73
C ARG A 158 11.00 7.49 11.64
N GLU A 159 10.38 8.65 11.53
CA GLU A 159 9.21 9.01 12.35
C GLU A 159 8.01 8.08 12.05
N ALA A 160 7.81 7.71 10.78
CA ALA A 160 6.80 6.73 10.38
C ALA A 160 7.04 5.36 11.02
N LEU A 161 8.29 4.85 10.99
CA LEU A 161 8.67 3.57 11.60
C LEU A 161 8.51 3.58 13.12
N VAL A 162 8.94 4.66 13.79
CA VAL A 162 8.77 4.83 15.25
C VAL A 162 7.30 4.83 15.63
N ARG A 163 6.46 5.56 14.89
CA ARG A 163 5.00 5.58 15.11
C ARG A 163 4.37 4.22 14.90
N LEU A 164 4.74 3.51 13.82
CA LEU A 164 4.23 2.17 13.55
C LEU A 164 4.65 1.19 14.65
N LYS A 165 5.92 1.20 15.06
CA LYS A 165 6.43 0.35 16.14
C LYS A 165 5.59 0.55 17.41
N ARG A 166 5.40 1.80 17.84
CA ARG A 166 4.58 2.13 19.02
C ARG A 166 3.14 1.59 18.89
N ARG A 167 2.55 1.65 17.70
CA ARG A 167 1.19 1.14 17.46
C ARG A 167 1.10 -0.39 17.39
N LEU A 168 2.15 -1.09 16.96
CA LEU A 168 2.17 -2.56 16.90
C LEU A 168 2.53 -3.21 18.23
N THR A 169 3.42 -2.60 19.00
CA THR A 169 3.90 -3.13 20.29
C THR A 169 3.17 -2.53 21.49
N GLY A 170 2.51 -1.38 21.35
CA GLY A 170 1.72 -0.79 22.43
C GLY A 170 0.58 -1.73 22.86
N ALA A 171 0.28 -1.79 24.15
CA ALA A 171 -0.94 -2.45 24.63
C ALA A 171 -2.16 -1.82 23.93
N ALA A 172 -3.17 -2.63 23.60
CA ALA A 172 -4.45 -2.08 23.14
C ALA A 172 -4.91 -1.04 24.18
N PRO A 173 -5.49 0.11 23.79
CA PRO A 173 -5.93 1.10 24.76
C PRO A 173 -6.91 0.42 25.72
N ALA A 174 -6.57 0.40 27.02
CA ALA A 174 -7.35 -0.19 28.12
C ALA A 174 -8.76 0.44 28.31
N LEU A 175 -9.18 1.31 27.39
CA LEU A 175 -10.43 2.07 27.42
C LEU A 175 -11.68 1.23 27.08
N ALA A 176 -11.55 -0.04 26.70
CA ALA A 176 -12.70 -0.92 26.48
C ALA A 176 -13.22 -1.59 27.77
N ALA A 177 -12.43 -1.64 28.86
CA ALA A 177 -12.79 -2.38 30.07
C ALA A 177 -13.57 -1.56 31.12
N HIS A 178 -13.71 -0.24 30.94
CA HIS A 178 -14.25 0.64 31.99
C HIS A 178 -15.66 1.19 31.77
N ARG A 179 -16.39 0.76 30.71
CA ARG A 179 -17.73 1.31 30.40
C ARG A 179 -18.89 0.31 30.48
N ALA A 180 -18.70 -0.86 31.08
CA ALA A 180 -19.81 -1.76 31.38
C ALA A 180 -20.13 -1.75 32.89
N GLY A 181 -21.07 -0.87 33.25
CA GLY A 181 -22.08 -1.15 34.27
C GLY A 181 -21.63 -1.14 35.74
N ASN A 182 -21.41 0.06 36.30
CA ASN A 182 -21.77 0.30 37.69
C ASN A 182 -22.65 1.55 37.74
N PHE A 183 -23.95 1.35 37.54
CA PHE A 183 -25.00 2.33 37.82
C PHE A 183 -26.23 1.57 38.32
N GLY A 184 -26.52 1.74 39.61
CA GLY A 184 -27.82 1.50 40.24
C GLY A 184 -28.06 0.07 40.69
#